data_AF-A0A2E4D429-F1
#
_entry.id   AF-A0A2E4D429-F1
#
_cell.length_a   1.000
_cell.length_b   1.000
_cell.length_c   1.000
_cell.angle_alpha   90.00
_cell.angle_beta   90.00
_cell.angle_gamma   90.00
#
_symmetry.space_group_name_H-M   'P 1'
#
loop_
_entity.id
_entity.type
_entity.pdbx_description
1 polymer ?
#
loop_
_entity_poly.entity_id
_entity_poly.type
_entity_poly.pdbx_seq_one_letter_code
_entity_poly.pdbx_strand_id
1 'polypeptide(L)'
;MYFFIKSFMIAFKMLSNKSQYILSKIGIPLFRDTKNSFENNEYSIHFFQKDNILTLHSNSVDEYSEKEIKLLEAIINAVKGSDEPTSIGSKAVSSLHPLEINQFTKSKPFKAVIIFSDTIKFYQIKNPIISPTLQEMITDPNLKKVLWNKLKNIHSS
;
A
#
# COMPACT_ATOMS: atom_id res chain seq x y z
N MET A 1 -15.06 -15.38 24.74
CA MET A 1 -13.63 -15.16 25.03
C MET A 1 -13.36 -13.65 25.20
N TYR A 2 -14.00 -13.00 26.16
CA TYR A 2 -13.88 -11.54 26.41
C TYR A 2 -13.74 -11.22 27.91
N PHE A 3 -13.70 -12.25 28.76
CA PHE A 3 -13.66 -12.13 30.22
C PHE A 3 -12.25 -12.33 30.81
N PHE A 4 -11.29 -12.87 30.06
CA PHE A 4 -9.94 -13.13 30.57
C PHE A 4 -8.96 -11.97 30.38
N ILE A 5 -9.21 -11.05 29.45
CA ILE A 5 -8.29 -9.93 29.16
C ILE A 5 -8.53 -8.74 30.12
N LYS A 6 -9.76 -8.58 30.62
CA LYS A 6 -10.10 -7.46 31.51
C LYS A 6 -9.51 -7.62 32.92
N SER A 7 -9.23 -8.84 33.38
CA SER A 7 -8.66 -9.10 34.71
C SER A 7 -7.18 -8.72 34.84
N PHE A 8 -6.40 -8.76 33.76
CA PHE A 8 -4.98 -8.36 33.82
C PHE A 8 -4.79 -6.84 33.81
N MET A 9 -5.68 -6.11 33.13
CA MET A 9 -5.58 -4.65 32.97
C MET A 9 -5.97 -3.86 34.23
N ILE A 10 -6.70 -4.48 35.17
CA ILE A 10 -7.16 -3.81 36.40
C ILE A 10 -6.16 -3.99 37.56
N ALA A 11 -5.37 -5.07 37.56
CA ALA A 11 -4.45 -5.37 38.66
C ALA A 11 -3.27 -4.38 38.78
N PHE A 12 -2.79 -3.82 37.67
CA PHE A 12 -1.62 -2.91 37.68
C PHE A 12 -1.94 -1.48 38.10
N LYS A 13 -3.20 -1.04 38.01
CA LYS A 13 -3.61 0.33 38.37
C LYS A 13 -3.73 0.54 39.90
N MET A 14 -3.66 -0.54 40.69
CA MET A 14 -3.76 -0.50 42.17
C MET A 14 -2.44 -0.74 42.90
N LEU A 15 -1.27 -0.62 42.24
CA LEU A 15 0.00 -0.71 42.96
C LEU A 15 0.25 0.56 43.79
N SER A 16 0.54 0.38 45.08
CA SER A 16 1.00 1.44 45.98
C SER A 16 2.28 2.10 45.45
N ASN A 17 2.47 3.39 45.74
CA ASN A 17 3.65 4.17 45.33
C ASN A 17 4.99 3.47 45.68
N LYS A 18 5.04 2.70 46.77
CA LYS A 18 6.24 1.95 47.16
C LYS A 18 6.55 0.80 46.20
N SER A 19 5.53 0.06 45.77
CA SER A 19 5.68 -1.03 44.80
C SER A 19 6.07 -0.50 43.42
N GLN A 20 5.51 0.64 43.01
CA GLN A 20 5.93 1.35 41.79
C GLN A 20 7.40 1.78 41.88
N TYR A 21 7.83 2.34 43.01
CA TYR A 21 9.23 2.74 43.19
C TYR A 21 10.22 1.56 43.06
N ILE A 22 9.90 0.42 43.65
CA ILE A 22 10.73 -0.79 43.60
C ILE A 22 10.83 -1.30 42.15
N LEU A 23 9.70 -1.39 41.44
CA LEU A 23 9.65 -1.86 40.05
C LEU A 23 10.46 -0.96 39.10
N SER A 24 10.41 0.36 39.30
CA SER A 24 11.22 1.32 38.55
C SER A 24 12.73 1.11 38.80
N LYS A 25 13.13 0.82 40.05
CA LYS A 25 14.54 0.60 40.42
C LYS A 25 15.14 -0.68 39.85
N ILE A 26 14.32 -1.71 39.61
CA ILE A 26 14.75 -2.97 38.98
C ILE A 26 14.64 -2.94 37.44
N GLY A 27 14.39 -1.77 36.85
CA GLY A 27 14.38 -1.57 35.40
C GLY A 27 13.10 -2.02 34.69
N ILE A 28 12.00 -2.26 35.43
CA ILE A 28 10.71 -2.59 34.82
C ILE A 28 9.94 -1.27 34.59
N PRO A 29 9.75 -0.83 33.33
CA PRO A 29 9.02 0.41 33.05
C PRO A 29 7.55 0.24 33.41
N LEU A 30 7.05 1.11 34.29
CA LEU A 30 5.69 1.02 34.86
C LEU A 30 4.59 1.60 33.96
N PHE A 31 4.96 2.49 33.04
CA PHE A 31 4.08 3.03 32.03
C PHE A 31 4.90 3.26 30.77
N ARG A 32 4.43 2.72 29.63
CA ARG A 32 4.85 3.25 28.33
C ARG A 32 4.13 4.57 28.19
N ASP A 33 4.88 5.65 27.97
CA ASP A 33 4.32 6.90 27.48
C ASP A 33 3.59 6.59 26.17
N THR A 34 2.28 6.40 26.20
CA THR A 34 1.43 6.55 25.02
C THR A 34 1.29 8.04 24.77
N LYS A 35 2.41 8.71 24.44
CA LYS A 35 2.36 10.02 23.81
C LYS A 35 1.77 9.79 22.43
N ASN A 36 0.44 9.90 22.36
CA ASN A 36 -0.33 10.11 21.15
C ASN A 36 0.08 9.21 19.97
N SER A 37 -0.02 7.89 20.10
CA SER A 37 -0.31 7.06 18.93
C SER A 37 -1.83 7.09 18.71
N PHE A 38 -2.38 8.27 18.39
CA PHE A 38 -3.30 8.24 17.26
C PHE A 38 -2.38 7.75 16.14
N GLU A 39 -2.50 6.48 15.79
CA GLU A 39 -1.83 5.96 14.61
C GLU A 39 -2.14 6.99 13.52
N ASN A 40 -1.12 7.74 13.09
CA ASN A 40 -1.15 8.37 11.78
C ASN A 40 -1.19 7.19 10.83
N ASN A 41 -2.38 6.65 10.64
CA ASN A 41 -2.67 5.55 9.75
C ASN A 41 -2.61 6.04 8.30
N GLU A 42 -1.73 6.99 8.02
CA GLU A 42 -1.42 7.47 6.69
C GLU A 42 -0.25 6.64 6.17
N TYR A 43 -0.46 5.99 5.04
CA TYR A 43 0.58 5.31 4.29
C TYR A 43 0.75 6.00 2.95
N SER A 44 1.99 6.03 2.46
CA SER A 44 2.28 6.58 1.13
C SER A 44 1.98 5.54 0.07
N ILE A 45 1.16 5.90 -0.90
CA ILE A 45 1.02 5.14 -2.14
C ILE A 45 1.86 5.80 -3.20
N HIS A 46 2.74 5.02 -3.82
CA HIS A 46 3.54 5.46 -4.94
C HIS A 46 2.82 5.14 -6.24
N PHE A 47 2.95 6.03 -7.22
CA PHE A 47 2.33 5.85 -8.52
C PHE A 47 3.33 6.04 -9.65
N PHE A 48 3.15 5.27 -10.71
CA PHE A 48 3.74 5.51 -12.01
C PHE A 48 2.62 5.62 -13.03
N GLN A 49 2.66 6.70 -13.79
CA GLN A 49 1.65 7.07 -14.75
C GLN A 49 2.32 7.33 -16.09
N LYS A 50 1.85 6.63 -17.12
CA LYS A 50 2.27 6.84 -18.51
C LYS A 50 1.06 6.64 -19.41
N ASP A 51 0.91 7.48 -20.43
CA ASP A 51 -0.16 7.40 -21.43
C ASP A 51 -1.58 7.52 -20.86
N ASN A 52 -2.36 6.45 -20.76
CA ASN A 52 -3.63 6.44 -20.02
C ASN A 52 -3.66 5.32 -18.97
N ILE A 53 -2.48 4.93 -18.49
CA ILE A 53 -2.30 3.86 -17.51
C ILE A 53 -1.81 4.48 -16.20
N LEU A 54 -2.44 4.07 -15.10
CA LEU A 54 -1.98 4.34 -13.75
C LEU A 54 -1.55 3.03 -13.12
N THR A 55 -0.37 3.02 -12.52
CA THR A 55 0.11 1.89 -11.74
C THR A 55 0.36 2.33 -10.30
N LEU A 56 -0.09 1.52 -9.34
CA LEU A 56 0.03 1.81 -7.91
C LEU A 56 0.95 0.79 -7.23
N HIS A 57 1.80 1.30 -6.33
CA HIS A 57 2.93 0.60 -5.75
C HIS A 57 3.05 0.91 -4.25
N SER A 58 3.53 -0.06 -3.48
CA SER A 58 3.88 0.16 -2.08
C SER A 58 5.20 0.93 -1.91
N ASN A 59 6.15 0.73 -2.82
CA ASN A 59 7.45 1.38 -2.82
C ASN A 59 7.59 2.36 -3.99
N SER A 60 8.53 3.29 -3.88
CA SER A 60 8.81 4.19 -4.99
C SER A 60 9.45 3.47 -6.17
N VAL A 61 9.18 3.94 -7.38
CA VAL A 61 9.66 3.28 -8.62
C VAL A 61 11.19 3.33 -8.74
N ASP A 62 11.82 4.35 -8.16
CA ASP A 62 13.28 4.48 -8.09
C ASP A 62 13.94 3.47 -7.14
N GLU A 63 13.17 2.78 -6.29
CA GLU A 63 13.67 1.69 -5.44
C GLU A 63 13.63 0.33 -6.15
N TYR A 64 13.01 0.24 -7.33
CA TYR A 64 12.92 -0.99 -8.09
C TYR A 64 14.25 -1.38 -8.74
N SER A 65 14.51 -2.69 -8.75
CA SER A 65 15.64 -3.25 -9.49
C SER A 65 15.47 -3.04 -10.99
N GLU A 66 16.57 -3.09 -11.75
CA GLU A 66 16.55 -2.96 -13.21
C GLU A 66 15.60 -3.99 -13.88
N LYS A 67 15.48 -5.19 -13.31
CA LYS A 67 14.57 -6.24 -13.80
C LYS A 67 13.11 -5.86 -13.58
N GLU A 68 12.78 -5.26 -12.45
CA GLU A 68 11.44 -4.77 -12.12
C GLU A 68 11.05 -3.59 -13.00
N ILE A 69 11.97 -2.63 -13.20
CA ILE A 69 11.75 -1.49 -14.09
C ILE A 69 11.48 -1.98 -15.53
N LYS A 70 12.32 -2.88 -16.07
CA LYS A 70 12.11 -3.46 -17.40
C LYS A 70 10.78 -4.20 -17.53
N LEU A 71 10.35 -4.90 -16.47
CA LEU A 71 9.06 -5.57 -16.45
C LEU A 71 7.91 -4.56 -16.44
N LEU A 72 7.99 -3.52 -15.61
CA LEU A 72 6.99 -2.44 -15.55
C LEU A 72 6.84 -1.76 -16.91
N GLU A 73 7.95 -1.38 -17.54
CA GLU A 73 7.95 -0.78 -18.87
C GLU A 73 7.33 -1.70 -19.92
N ALA A 74 7.68 -2.99 -19.91
CA ALA A 74 7.09 -3.97 -20.83
C ALA A 74 5.57 -4.11 -20.65
N ILE A 75 5.09 -4.10 -19.40
CA ILE A 75 3.65 -4.13 -19.08
C ILE A 75 2.96 -2.88 -19.62
N ILE A 76 3.53 -1.71 -19.38
CA ILE A 76 2.94 -0.43 -19.79
C ILE A 76 2.94 -0.29 -21.31
N ASN A 77 4.05 -0.61 -21.97
CA ASN A 77 4.17 -0.54 -23.43
C ASN A 77 3.24 -1.53 -24.15
N ALA A 78 2.89 -2.66 -23.52
CA ALA A 78 1.93 -3.61 -24.07
C ALA A 78 0.48 -3.09 -24.05
N VAL A 79 0.18 -2.15 -23.17
CA VAL A 79 -1.11 -1.46 -23.12
C VAL A 79 -1.00 -0.22 -24.01
N LYS A 80 -1.25 -0.38 -25.32
CA LYS A 80 -1.24 0.68 -26.34
C LYS A 80 -1.69 2.05 -25.81
N GLY A 81 -0.71 2.90 -25.55
CA GLY A 81 -0.89 4.26 -25.09
C GLY A 81 -0.63 5.30 -26.18
N SER A 82 -0.97 6.55 -25.89
CA SER A 82 -0.49 7.73 -26.61
C SER A 82 0.89 8.11 -26.08
N ASP A 83 1.81 8.67 -26.87
CA ASP A 83 3.16 9.10 -26.42
C ASP A 83 3.16 10.28 -25.42
N GLU A 84 2.42 10.17 -24.32
CA GLU A 84 2.34 11.18 -23.26
C GLU A 84 3.49 10.99 -22.27
N PRO A 85 3.95 12.08 -21.64
CA PRO A 85 5.08 12.01 -20.71
C PRO A 85 4.76 11.17 -19.48
N THR A 86 5.78 10.49 -18.98
CA THR A 86 5.73 9.76 -17.71
C THR A 86 5.61 10.72 -16.53
N SER A 87 4.77 10.37 -15.56
CA SER A 87 4.63 11.04 -14.27
C SER A 87 4.77 10.01 -13.15
N ILE A 88 5.60 10.34 -12.16
CA ILE A 88 5.87 9.51 -10.98
C ILE A 88 5.67 10.37 -9.75
N GLY A 89 5.16 9.80 -8.68
CA GLY A 89 5.06 10.49 -7.41
C GLY A 89 4.48 9.62 -6.32
N SER A 90 4.15 10.24 -5.20
CA SER A 90 3.50 9.60 -4.07
C SER A 90 2.33 10.44 -3.55
N LYS A 91 1.40 9.76 -2.90
CA LYS A 91 0.27 10.37 -2.19
C LYS A 91 0.18 9.78 -0.80
N ALA A 92 0.06 10.63 0.21
CA ALA A 92 -0.29 10.21 1.56
C ALA A 92 -1.77 9.82 1.57
N VAL A 93 -2.08 8.63 2.05
CA VAL A 93 -3.42 8.05 2.03
C VAL A 93 -3.75 7.59 3.44
N SER A 94 -4.83 8.13 3.99
CA SER A 94 -5.35 7.67 5.28
C SER A 94 -5.97 6.28 5.13
N SER A 95 -5.68 5.37 6.04
CA SER A 95 -6.31 4.04 6.08
C SER A 95 -7.81 4.11 6.40
N LEU A 96 -8.28 5.25 6.91
CA LEU A 96 -9.67 5.50 7.26
C LEU A 96 -10.49 5.95 6.05
N HIS A 97 -9.85 6.48 5.01
CA HIS A 97 -10.50 6.95 3.80
C HIS A 97 -10.05 6.13 2.58
N PRO A 98 -10.98 5.57 1.78
CA PRO A 98 -10.62 4.90 0.55
C PRO A 98 -9.86 5.81 -0.41
N LEU A 99 -8.92 5.23 -1.14
CA LEU A 99 -8.20 5.94 -2.19
C LEU A 99 -9.17 6.38 -3.31
N GLU A 100 -9.25 7.69 -3.57
CA GLU A 100 -10.00 8.21 -4.70
C GLU A 100 -9.08 8.42 -5.92
N ILE A 101 -9.54 7.98 -7.09
CA ILE A 101 -8.74 8.05 -8.32
C ILE A 101 -8.49 9.49 -8.80
N ASN A 102 -9.38 10.43 -8.43
CA ASN A 102 -9.25 11.86 -8.73
C ASN A 102 -8.01 12.51 -8.07
N GLN A 103 -7.41 11.85 -7.08
CA GLN A 103 -6.17 12.28 -6.43
C GLN A 103 -4.95 12.10 -7.35
N PHE A 104 -5.10 11.30 -8.42
CA PHE A 104 -4.09 11.06 -9.45
C PHE A 104 -4.54 11.79 -10.73
N THR A 105 -3.89 12.91 -11.02
CA THR A 105 -4.33 13.82 -12.07
C THR A 105 -3.96 13.34 -13.48
N LYS A 106 -4.99 13.19 -14.33
CA LYS A 106 -4.91 13.34 -15.79
C LYS A 106 -6.08 14.17 -16.29
N SER A 107 -5.87 14.86 -17.42
CA SER A 107 -6.94 15.53 -18.18
C SER A 107 -7.90 14.55 -18.86
N LYS A 108 -7.49 13.28 -19.00
CA LYS A 108 -8.25 12.18 -19.61
C LYS A 108 -8.46 11.05 -18.59
N PRO A 109 -9.56 10.28 -18.69
CA PRO A 109 -9.77 9.11 -17.86
C PRO A 109 -8.71 8.04 -18.15
N PHE A 110 -8.28 7.34 -17.10
CA PHE A 110 -7.39 6.20 -17.24
C PHE A 110 -8.09 5.06 -17.99
N LYS A 111 -7.42 4.51 -19.00
CA LYS A 111 -7.82 3.26 -19.67
C LYS A 111 -7.63 2.05 -18.75
N ALA A 112 -6.62 2.11 -17.89
CA ALA A 112 -6.27 1.02 -16.99
C ALA A 112 -5.70 1.56 -15.69
N VAL A 113 -6.11 0.95 -14.57
CA VAL A 113 -5.46 1.10 -13.27
C VAL A 113 -4.96 -0.26 -12.85
N ILE A 114 -3.65 -0.40 -12.66
CA ILE A 114 -3.00 -1.66 -12.27
C ILE A 114 -2.42 -1.48 -10.87
N ILE A 115 -2.65 -2.44 -9.99
CA ILE A 115 -2.20 -2.38 -8.60
C ILE A 115 -1.22 -3.52 -8.39
N PHE A 116 0.04 -3.17 -8.14
CA PHE A 116 1.15 -4.10 -7.86
C PHE A 116 1.42 -4.18 -6.36
N SER A 117 0.35 -4.28 -5.59
CA SER A 117 0.40 -4.30 -4.13
C SER A 117 -0.80 -5.04 -3.57
N ASP A 118 -0.55 -5.83 -2.53
CA ASP A 118 -1.52 -6.55 -1.71
C ASP A 118 -2.05 -5.71 -0.53
N THR A 119 -1.33 -4.64 -0.18
CA THR A 119 -1.62 -3.80 1.00
C THR A 119 -2.52 -2.61 0.69
N ILE A 120 -2.57 -2.16 -0.56
CA ILE A 120 -3.39 -1.02 -0.98
C ILE A 120 -4.86 -1.41 -0.96
N LYS A 121 -5.69 -0.63 -0.24
CA LYS A 121 -7.16 -0.80 -0.23
C LYS A 121 -7.81 0.21 -1.20
N PHE A 122 -8.47 -0.28 -2.24
CA PHE A 122 -8.89 0.50 -3.41
C PHE A 122 -10.41 0.48 -3.67
N TYR A 123 -11.23 0.55 -2.62
CA TYR A 123 -12.69 0.36 -2.68
C TYR A 123 -13.45 1.29 -3.65
N GLN A 124 -12.87 2.42 -4.05
CA GLN A 124 -13.50 3.38 -4.96
C GLN A 124 -12.91 3.38 -6.38
N ILE A 125 -11.90 2.56 -6.66
CA ILE A 125 -11.39 2.42 -8.03
C ILE A 125 -12.33 1.51 -8.80
N LYS A 126 -12.86 2.00 -9.93
CA LYS A 126 -13.72 1.20 -10.80
C LYS A 126 -12.86 0.23 -11.61
N ASN A 127 -13.13 -1.07 -11.47
CA ASN A 127 -12.49 -2.17 -12.20
C ASN A 127 -10.93 -2.15 -12.21
N PRO A 128 -10.26 -2.08 -11.05
CA PRO A 128 -8.80 -2.12 -11.00
C PRO A 128 -8.29 -3.51 -11.38
N ILE A 129 -7.14 -3.55 -12.05
CA ILE A 129 -6.42 -4.77 -12.36
C ILE A 129 -5.49 -5.09 -11.21
N ILE A 130 -5.91 -6.02 -10.37
CA ILE A 130 -5.08 -6.48 -9.25
C ILE A 130 -4.05 -7.47 -9.78
N SER A 131 -2.79 -7.17 -9.52
CA SER A 131 -1.63 -7.93 -9.96
C SER A 131 -0.78 -8.32 -8.74
N PRO A 132 -0.08 -9.47 -8.80
CA PRO A 132 1.05 -9.71 -7.93
C PRO A 132 2.09 -8.59 -8.09
N THR A 133 2.96 -8.45 -7.09
CA THR A 133 4.08 -7.50 -7.13
C THR A 133 5.01 -7.80 -8.31
N LEU A 134 5.79 -6.80 -8.74
CA LEU A 134 6.78 -6.99 -9.80
C LEU A 134 7.82 -8.05 -9.42
N GLN A 135 8.27 -8.04 -8.17
CA GLN A 135 9.19 -9.02 -7.62
C GLN A 135 8.63 -10.44 -7.69
N GLU A 136 7.38 -10.66 -7.28
CA GLU A 136 6.74 -11.98 -7.37
C GLU A 136 6.66 -12.46 -8.82
N MET A 137 6.33 -11.59 -9.77
CA MET A 137 6.28 -11.94 -11.19
C MET A 137 7.66 -12.23 -11.80
N ILE A 138 8.74 -11.69 -11.23
CA ILE A 138 10.11 -12.05 -11.63
C ILE A 138 10.47 -13.42 -11.08
N THR A 139 10.12 -13.70 -9.83
CA THR A 139 10.38 -14.99 -9.18
C THR A 139 9.57 -16.13 -9.79
N ASP A 140 8.28 -15.91 -10.09
CA ASP A 140 7.41 -16.86 -10.79
C ASP A 140 6.84 -16.26 -12.09
N PRO A 141 7.45 -16.59 -13.25
CA PRO A 141 6.97 -16.12 -14.56
C PRO A 141 5.55 -16.54 -14.92
N ASN A 142 4.96 -17.56 -14.29
CA ASN A 142 3.59 -17.96 -14.58
C ASN A 142 2.57 -16.90 -14.15
N LEU A 143 2.89 -16.12 -13.11
CA LEU A 143 2.04 -15.02 -12.61
C LEU A 143 1.83 -13.94 -13.68
N LYS A 144 2.77 -13.75 -14.60
CA LYS A 144 2.64 -12.82 -15.73
C LYS A 144 1.46 -13.17 -16.63
N LYS A 145 1.18 -14.47 -16.84
CA LYS A 145 0.08 -14.93 -17.71
C LYS A 145 -1.28 -14.43 -17.22
N VAL A 146 -1.46 -14.39 -15.89
CA VAL A 146 -2.68 -13.89 -15.26
C VAL A 146 -2.88 -12.42 -15.57
N LEU A 147 -1.83 -11.60 -15.41
CA LEU A 147 -1.87 -10.18 -15.76
C LEU A 147 -2.15 -9.97 -17.25
N TRP A 148 -1.45 -10.70 -18.13
CA TRP A 148 -1.64 -10.58 -19.58
C TRP A 148 -3.06 -10.89 -20.04
N ASN A 149 -3.72 -11.88 -19.44
CA ASN A 149 -5.11 -12.17 -19.75
C ASN A 149 -6.05 -11.03 -19.34
N LYS A 150 -5.79 -10.36 -18.21
CA LYS A 150 -6.56 -9.18 -17.80
C LYS A 150 -6.33 -7.99 -18.72
N LEU A 151 -5.08 -7.77 -19.16
CA LEU A 151 -4.71 -6.66 -20.05
C LEU A 151 -5.29 -6.80 -21.46
N LYS A 152 -5.43 -8.03 -21.99
CA LYS A 152 -6.05 -8.27 -23.30
C LYS A 152 -7.49 -7.76 -23.38
N ASN A 153 -8.25 -7.90 -22.30
CA ASN A 153 -9.65 -7.48 -22.26
C ASN A 153 -9.83 -5.96 -22.34
N ILE A 154 -8.76 -5.18 -22.12
CA ILE A 154 -8.80 -3.71 -22.22
C ILE A 154 -8.82 -3.25 -23.69
N HIS A 155 -8.23 -4.02 -24.60
CA HIS A 155 -8.15 -3.68 -26.02
C HIS A 155 -9.44 -3.98 -26.80
N SER A 156 -10.38 -4.71 -26.20
CA SER A 156 -11.61 -5.18 -26.85
C SER A 156 -12.86 -4.37 -26.49
N SER A 157 -12.71 -3.23 -25.80
CA SER A 157 -13.80 -2.34 -25.40
C SER A 157 -13.71 -0.96 -26.04
#